data_AF-A0A8T7M2G7-F1
#
_entry.id   AF-A0A8T7M2G7-F1
#
_cell.length_a   1.000
_cell.length_b   1.000
_cell.length_c   1.000
_cell.angle_alpha   90.00
_cell.angle_beta   90.00
_cell.angle_gamma   90.00
#
_symmetry.space_group_name_H-M   'P 1'
#
loop_
_entity.id
_entity.type
_entity.pdbx_description
1 polymer ?
#
loop_
_entity_poly.entity_id
_entity_poly.type
_entity_poly.pdbx_seq_one_letter_code
_entity_poly.pdbx_strand_id
1 'polypeptide(L)'
;MPTTANVTFSNQYLTPVMDSEDARLIDVNIVASQTLARGTVLGETLGANGLAYLNITGAPTGGTFTLTYGAQTTAAIAYNALPEAIYTALAALSTIGAGNVAVTGTGPINLTPIRVELVGALANTVTTAITATSAGLTGGTSPTVVVTTVRNGSVGTPGTYKPYNLANTDGSQVARGFLMYDITTDASGNITITSTSGQTGNDLLMTSKATPMYVSGTFYSQDLTGFDPNAMLTLGAHLIEGNTSNGIVRIG
;
A
#
# COMPACT_ATOMS: atom_id res chain seq x y z
N MET A 1 28.16 18.23 43.99
CA MET A 1 27.61 16.92 43.58
C MET A 1 26.42 17.19 42.70
N PRO A 2 26.37 16.79 41.43
CA PRO A 2 25.13 16.92 40.67
C PRO A 2 24.15 15.86 41.19
N THR A 3 23.13 16.33 41.88
CA THR A 3 21.97 15.55 42.32
C THR A 3 20.96 15.47 41.19
N THR A 4 20.31 14.32 41.10
CA THR A 4 19.13 13.96 40.29
C THR A 4 19.45 13.25 38.97
N ALA A 5 19.68 11.93 39.06
CA ALA A 5 19.32 11.03 37.98
C ALA A 5 17.80 11.04 37.87
N ASN A 6 17.27 11.59 36.78
CA ASN A 6 15.85 11.52 36.47
C ASN A 6 15.59 10.12 35.89
N VAL A 7 15.28 9.15 36.75
CA VAL A 7 14.85 7.81 36.31
C VAL A 7 13.38 7.91 35.92
N THR A 8 13.13 8.35 34.69
CA THR A 8 11.79 8.27 34.12
C THR A 8 11.53 6.79 33.82
N PHE A 9 10.61 6.16 34.57
CA PHE A 9 10.05 4.85 34.21
C PHE A 9 9.14 5.03 32.99
N SER A 10 9.72 5.26 31.81
CA SER A 10 8.98 5.14 30.56
C SER A 10 8.57 3.67 30.44
N ASN A 11 7.28 3.40 30.18
CA ASN A 11 6.83 2.04 29.85
C ASN A 11 7.76 1.50 28.75
N GLN A 12 8.14 0.22 28.81
CA GLN A 12 9.06 -0.38 27.82
C GLN A 12 8.31 -1.03 26.64
N TYR A 13 6.99 -1.15 26.74
CA TYR A 13 6.09 -1.62 25.69
C TYR A 13 4.74 -0.92 25.78
N LEU A 14 3.97 -0.99 24.70
CA LEU A 14 2.58 -0.56 24.68
C LEU A 14 1.74 -1.53 25.53
N THR A 15 1.01 -0.99 26.49
CA THR A 15 0.15 -1.74 27.41
C THR A 15 -1.31 -1.42 27.14
N PRO A 16 -2.21 -2.42 27.12
CA PRO A 16 -3.65 -2.18 27.12
C PRO A 16 -4.06 -1.37 28.36
N VAL A 17 -5.03 -0.48 28.17
CA VAL A 17 -5.56 0.42 29.23
C VAL A 17 -6.45 -0.35 30.20
N MET A 18 -7.20 -1.32 29.69
CA MET A 18 -8.12 -2.17 30.44
C MET A 18 -8.22 -3.53 29.76
N ASP A 19 -8.68 -4.53 30.51
CA ASP A 19 -8.93 -5.88 30.04
C ASP A 19 -7.76 -6.44 29.21
N SER A 20 -6.57 -6.52 29.81
CA SER A 20 -5.36 -6.99 29.12
C SER A 20 -5.49 -8.42 28.59
N GLU A 21 -6.44 -9.20 29.14
CA GLU A 21 -6.78 -10.54 28.68
C GLU A 21 -7.48 -10.55 27.31
N ASP A 22 -8.17 -9.46 26.95
CA ASP A 22 -8.82 -9.29 25.63
C ASP A 22 -7.82 -8.85 24.54
N ALA A 23 -6.61 -8.44 24.93
CA ALA A 23 -5.60 -7.99 24.00
C ALA A 23 -4.90 -9.18 23.35
N ARG A 24 -5.13 -9.37 22.05
CA ARG A 24 -4.54 -10.46 21.29
C ARG A 24 -3.31 -9.98 20.54
N LEU A 25 -2.25 -10.77 20.61
CA LEU A 25 -1.00 -10.58 19.89
C LEU A 25 -0.87 -11.58 18.74
N ILE A 26 -0.19 -11.16 17.68
CA ILE A 26 0.35 -12.03 16.64
C ILE A 26 1.80 -11.65 16.36
N ASP A 27 2.62 -12.63 16.00
CA ASP A 27 3.99 -12.38 15.56
C ASP A 27 3.99 -12.06 14.06
N VAL A 28 4.61 -10.93 13.71
CA VAL A 28 4.65 -10.43 12.34
C VAL A 28 6.07 -10.11 11.90
N ASN A 29 6.34 -10.28 10.60
CA ASN A 29 7.58 -9.78 10.00
C ASN A 29 7.42 -8.31 9.64
N ILE A 30 8.51 -7.55 9.69
CA ILE A 30 8.53 -6.12 9.33
C ILE A 30 9.45 -5.94 8.14
N VAL A 31 9.09 -5.04 7.23
CA VAL A 31 9.95 -4.67 6.09
C VAL A 31 11.34 -4.25 6.60
N ALA A 32 12.39 -4.57 5.83
CA ALA A 32 13.78 -4.25 6.17
C ALA A 32 14.04 -2.74 6.30
N SER A 33 15.10 -2.38 7.03
CA SER A 33 15.59 -1.01 7.18
C SER A 33 14.56 0.00 7.72
N GLN A 34 13.80 -0.41 8.74
CA GLN A 34 12.81 0.43 9.42
C GLN A 34 13.27 0.77 10.84
N THR A 35 12.79 1.90 11.37
CA THR A 35 12.90 2.26 12.79
C THR A 35 11.53 2.73 13.22
N LEU A 36 10.83 1.90 13.98
CA LEU A 36 9.41 2.11 14.30
C LEU A 36 9.25 2.19 15.80
N ALA A 37 8.43 3.14 16.25
CA ALA A 37 8.02 3.22 17.64
C ALA A 37 6.90 2.21 17.92
N ARG A 38 6.77 1.79 19.17
CA ARG A 38 5.56 1.16 19.69
C ARG A 38 4.31 1.99 19.35
N GLY A 39 3.17 1.33 19.26
CA GLY A 39 1.90 1.98 18.90
C GLY A 39 1.82 2.43 17.45
N THR A 40 2.90 2.31 16.66
CA THR A 40 2.82 2.55 15.21
C THR A 40 1.79 1.61 14.60
N VAL A 41 0.80 2.19 13.91
CA VAL A 41 -0.19 1.43 13.14
C VAL A 41 0.52 0.77 11.98
N LEU A 42 0.30 -0.54 11.83
CA LEU A 42 0.87 -1.33 10.76
C LEU A 42 -0.20 -1.75 9.76
N GLY A 43 0.19 -1.74 8.49
CA GLY A 43 -0.53 -2.39 7.42
C GLY A 43 0.28 -3.54 6.83
N GLU A 44 -0.41 -4.57 6.37
CA GLU A 44 0.22 -5.71 5.70
C GLU A 44 0.57 -5.34 4.27
N THR A 45 1.78 -5.67 3.83
CA THR A 45 2.15 -5.56 2.41
C THR A 45 1.54 -6.73 1.65
N LEU A 46 0.58 -6.42 0.78
CA LEU A 46 -0.06 -7.37 -0.12
C LEU A 46 0.33 -7.05 -1.54
N GLY A 47 0.77 -8.08 -2.26
CA GLY A 47 1.03 -7.97 -3.69
C GLY A 47 -0.20 -7.41 -4.40
N ALA A 48 0.02 -6.42 -5.24
CA ALA A 48 -1.02 -5.80 -6.03
C ALA A 48 -0.58 -5.68 -7.49
N ASN A 49 -1.42 -6.13 -8.41
CA ASN A 49 -1.23 -5.89 -9.85
C ASN A 49 -1.39 -4.40 -10.20
N GLY A 50 -0.58 -3.91 -11.14
CA GLY A 50 -0.77 -2.58 -11.71
C GLY A 50 -2.09 -2.50 -12.47
N LEU A 51 -2.91 -1.49 -12.17
CA LEU A 51 -4.25 -1.33 -12.71
C LEU A 51 -4.45 0.09 -13.24
N ALA A 52 -4.94 0.19 -14.47
CA ALA A 52 -5.33 1.45 -15.10
C ALA A 52 -6.66 1.33 -15.84
N TYR A 53 -7.37 2.46 -15.95
CA TYR A 53 -8.48 2.62 -16.88
C TYR A 53 -8.05 3.48 -18.06
N LEU A 54 -8.51 3.10 -19.25
CA LEU A 54 -8.41 3.86 -20.48
C LEU A 54 -9.80 4.39 -20.83
N ASN A 55 -9.88 5.67 -21.15
CA ASN A 55 -11.08 6.30 -21.67
C ASN A 55 -10.72 7.27 -22.80
N ILE A 56 -11.64 7.51 -23.74
CA ILE A 56 -11.49 8.55 -24.75
C ILE A 56 -12.49 9.67 -24.50
N THR A 57 -12.00 10.91 -24.53
CA THR A 57 -12.81 12.13 -24.47
C THR A 57 -12.82 12.84 -25.82
N GLY A 58 -13.72 13.81 -26.00
CA GLY A 58 -13.80 14.63 -27.21
C GLY A 58 -14.47 13.96 -28.41
N ALA A 59 -14.97 12.74 -28.29
CA ALA A 59 -15.76 12.03 -29.31
C ALA A 59 -15.12 12.03 -30.72
N PRO A 60 -13.90 11.48 -30.88
CA PRO A 60 -13.29 11.35 -32.20
C PRO A 60 -14.17 10.52 -33.13
N THR A 61 -14.17 10.87 -34.41
CA THR A 61 -14.87 10.12 -35.46
C THR A 61 -13.92 9.30 -36.33
N GLY A 62 -12.61 9.39 -36.06
CA GLY A 62 -11.59 8.67 -36.80
C GLY A 62 -10.21 8.74 -36.14
N GLY A 63 -9.23 8.20 -36.85
CA GLY A 63 -7.82 8.26 -36.45
C GLY A 63 -7.39 7.13 -35.53
N THR A 64 -6.20 7.29 -34.97
CA THR A 64 -5.54 6.28 -34.14
C THR A 64 -4.84 6.91 -32.93
N PHE A 65 -4.61 6.10 -31.92
CA PHE A 65 -3.78 6.44 -30.77
C PHE A 65 -2.75 5.33 -30.53
N THR A 66 -1.76 5.61 -29.70
CA THR A 66 -0.79 4.61 -29.25
C THR A 66 -0.73 4.60 -27.73
N LEU A 67 -0.35 3.44 -27.17
CA LEU A 67 -0.06 3.28 -25.75
C LEU A 67 1.43 3.02 -25.57
N THR A 68 2.01 3.56 -24.51
CA THR A 68 3.42 3.38 -24.17
C THR A 68 3.54 2.78 -22.78
N TYR A 69 4.37 1.75 -22.66
CA TYR A 69 4.74 1.12 -21.39
C TYR A 69 6.26 0.92 -21.31
N GLY A 70 6.88 1.56 -20.32
CA GLY A 70 8.33 1.68 -20.25
C GLY A 70 8.85 2.45 -21.46
N ALA A 71 9.82 1.86 -22.17
CA ALA A 71 10.43 2.45 -23.37
C ALA A 71 9.80 1.99 -24.70
N GLN A 72 8.70 1.21 -24.67
CA GLN A 72 8.08 0.64 -25.86
C GLN A 72 6.68 1.23 -26.09
N THR A 73 6.38 1.53 -27.35
CA THR A 73 5.09 2.06 -27.81
C THR A 73 4.42 1.05 -28.72
N THR A 74 3.10 0.89 -28.57
CA THR A 74 2.32 -0.01 -29.41
C THR A 74 2.30 0.46 -30.86
N ALA A 75 1.94 -0.46 -31.77
CA ALA A 75 1.42 -0.05 -33.07
C ALA A 75 0.17 0.84 -32.91
N ALA A 76 -0.21 1.52 -33.99
CA ALA A 76 -1.40 2.38 -34.02
C ALA A 76 -2.67 1.57 -33.71
N ILE A 77 -3.44 2.03 -32.71
CA ILE A 77 -4.70 1.46 -32.27
C ILE A 77 -5.84 2.35 -32.77
N ALA A 78 -6.86 1.76 -33.40
CA ALA A 78 -8.01 2.51 -33.91
C ALA A 78 -8.77 3.22 -32.79
N TYR A 79 -9.31 4.42 -33.06
CA TYR A 79 -10.05 5.23 -32.09
C TYR A 79 -11.26 4.49 -31.45
N ASN A 80 -11.84 3.51 -32.14
CA ASN A 80 -12.97 2.69 -31.71
C ASN A 80 -12.58 1.23 -31.43
N ALA A 81 -11.31 0.97 -31.10
CA ALA A 81 -10.83 -0.38 -30.83
C ALA A 81 -11.59 -1.08 -29.69
N LEU A 82 -11.84 -2.37 -29.89
CA LEU A 82 -12.35 -3.28 -28.86
C LEU A 82 -11.24 -3.71 -27.89
N PRO A 83 -11.59 -4.19 -26.68
CA PRO A 83 -10.62 -4.63 -25.67
C PRO A 83 -9.60 -5.65 -26.19
N GLU A 84 -10.00 -6.56 -27.08
CA GLU A 84 -9.14 -7.61 -27.64
C GLU A 84 -8.03 -7.04 -28.55
N ALA A 85 -8.34 -5.98 -29.30
CA ALA A 85 -7.37 -5.30 -30.13
C ALA A 85 -6.33 -4.55 -29.28
N ILE A 86 -6.77 -3.92 -28.17
CA ILE A 86 -5.90 -3.25 -27.22
C ILE A 86 -5.02 -4.27 -26.47
N TYR A 87 -5.59 -5.42 -26.07
CA TYR A 87 -4.83 -6.54 -25.53
C TYR A 87 -3.72 -6.96 -26.49
N THR A 88 -4.05 -7.20 -27.76
CA THR A 88 -3.09 -7.65 -28.76
C THR A 88 -1.95 -6.64 -28.94
N ALA A 89 -2.28 -5.34 -28.98
CA ALA A 89 -1.29 -4.27 -29.10
C ALA A 89 -0.36 -4.19 -27.88
N LEU A 90 -0.89 -4.29 -26.65
CA LEU A 90 -0.10 -4.26 -25.42
C LEU A 90 0.73 -5.53 -25.22
N ALA A 91 0.16 -6.70 -25.49
CA ALA A 91 0.83 -7.99 -25.39
C ALA A 91 2.00 -8.14 -26.38
N ALA A 92 1.97 -7.40 -27.50
CA ALA A 92 3.06 -7.37 -28.48
C ALA A 92 4.29 -6.57 -28.02
N LEU A 93 4.17 -5.72 -26.99
CA LEU A 93 5.32 -4.99 -26.44
C LEU A 93 6.26 -5.97 -25.74
N SER A 94 7.55 -5.95 -26.06
CA SER A 94 8.56 -6.77 -25.36
C SER A 94 8.70 -6.45 -23.87
N THR A 95 8.31 -5.23 -23.45
CA THR A 95 8.26 -4.81 -22.04
C THR A 95 7.06 -5.37 -21.28
N ILE A 96 6.04 -5.87 -21.98
CA ILE A 96 4.87 -6.53 -21.39
C ILE A 96 4.91 -8.02 -21.70
N GLY A 97 4.82 -8.39 -22.98
CA GLY A 97 4.78 -9.76 -23.45
C GLY A 97 3.41 -10.42 -23.31
N ALA A 98 3.18 -11.48 -24.09
CA ALA A 98 1.95 -12.25 -24.04
C ALA A 98 1.72 -12.87 -22.66
N GLY A 99 0.48 -12.84 -22.18
CA GLY A 99 0.10 -13.38 -20.86
C GLY A 99 0.40 -12.48 -19.67
N ASN A 100 1.02 -11.31 -19.87
CA ASN A 100 1.37 -10.38 -18.78
C ASN A 100 0.47 -9.13 -18.70
N VAL A 101 -0.61 -9.11 -19.47
CA VAL A 101 -1.63 -8.06 -19.43
C VAL A 101 -3.02 -8.69 -19.56
N ALA A 102 -3.99 -8.16 -18.83
CA ALA A 102 -5.40 -8.48 -18.97
C ALA A 102 -6.14 -7.19 -19.33
N VAL A 103 -6.88 -7.20 -20.44
CA VAL A 103 -7.68 -6.07 -20.89
C VAL A 103 -9.14 -6.48 -20.90
N THR A 104 -9.99 -5.75 -20.18
CA THR A 104 -11.41 -6.07 -20.05
C THR A 104 -12.25 -4.82 -20.27
N GLY A 105 -13.34 -4.95 -21.01
CA GLY A 105 -14.31 -3.89 -21.29
C GLY A 105 -15.53 -4.49 -21.97
N THR A 106 -16.66 -3.75 -21.98
CA THR A 106 -17.92 -4.24 -22.56
C THR A 106 -18.16 -3.75 -23.98
N GLY A 107 -17.32 -2.86 -24.50
CA GLY A 107 -17.46 -2.24 -25.80
C GLY A 107 -16.21 -1.49 -26.25
N PRO A 108 -16.31 -0.74 -27.36
CA PRO A 108 -15.17 -0.01 -27.90
C PRO A 108 -14.78 1.15 -26.97
N ILE A 109 -13.48 1.46 -26.96
CA ILE A 109 -12.87 2.43 -26.04
C ILE A 109 -13.47 3.85 -26.12
N ASN A 110 -14.04 4.24 -27.26
CA ASN A 110 -14.67 5.54 -27.46
C ASN A 110 -16.08 5.66 -26.83
N LEU A 111 -16.66 4.55 -26.36
CA LEU A 111 -17.99 4.51 -25.75
C LEU A 111 -17.96 4.04 -24.30
N THR A 112 -17.06 3.11 -23.97
CA THR A 112 -16.98 2.51 -22.63
C THR A 112 -15.54 2.50 -22.13
N PRO A 113 -15.28 2.83 -20.85
CA PRO A 113 -13.97 2.70 -20.26
C PRO A 113 -13.45 1.27 -20.35
N ILE A 114 -12.16 1.13 -20.65
CA ILE A 114 -11.47 -0.16 -20.72
C ILE A 114 -10.53 -0.29 -19.54
N ARG A 115 -10.62 -1.41 -18.83
CA ARG A 115 -9.74 -1.77 -17.72
C ARG A 115 -8.53 -2.51 -18.26
N VAL A 116 -7.34 -2.10 -17.84
CA VAL A 116 -6.06 -2.74 -18.16
C VAL A 116 -5.36 -3.09 -16.86
N GLU A 117 -5.04 -4.37 -16.68
CA GLU A 117 -4.33 -4.89 -15.52
C GLU A 117 -3.06 -5.62 -15.95
N LEU A 118 -1.94 -5.32 -15.32
CA LEU A 118 -0.68 -6.02 -15.54
C LEU A 118 -0.66 -7.29 -14.68
N VAL A 119 -0.52 -8.44 -15.32
CA VAL A 119 -0.65 -9.77 -14.71
C VAL A 119 0.57 -10.63 -15.06
N GLY A 120 0.53 -11.93 -14.75
CA GLY A 120 1.61 -12.85 -15.10
C GLY A 120 2.93 -12.44 -14.45
N ALA A 121 3.99 -12.34 -15.25
CA ALA A 121 5.31 -11.93 -14.78
C ALA A 121 5.38 -10.46 -14.30
N LEU A 122 4.40 -9.62 -14.69
CA LEU A 122 4.29 -8.24 -14.21
C LEU A 122 3.34 -8.10 -13.02
N ALA A 123 2.69 -9.18 -12.59
CA ALA A 123 1.85 -9.21 -11.40
C ALA A 123 2.68 -8.83 -10.16
N ASN A 124 2.09 -8.03 -9.27
CA ASN A 124 2.72 -7.64 -8.01
C ASN A 124 4.12 -7.02 -8.16
N THR A 125 4.41 -6.35 -9.27
CA THR A 125 5.68 -5.63 -9.47
C THR A 125 5.46 -4.14 -9.45
N VAL A 126 6.44 -3.35 -9.00
CA VAL A 126 6.37 -1.90 -9.14
C VAL A 126 6.53 -1.55 -10.61
N THR A 127 5.43 -1.14 -11.24
CA THR A 127 5.36 -0.93 -12.69
C THR A 127 5.46 0.54 -13.07
N THR A 128 5.82 0.81 -14.32
CA THR A 128 5.69 2.15 -14.91
C THR A 128 4.22 2.40 -15.26
N ALA A 129 3.76 3.65 -15.15
CA ALA A 129 2.42 4.00 -15.61
C ALA A 129 2.30 3.82 -17.14
N ILE A 130 1.16 3.29 -17.59
CA ILE A 130 0.80 3.30 -19.01
C ILE A 130 0.50 4.75 -19.40
N THR A 131 1.05 5.20 -20.52
CA THR A 131 0.73 6.53 -21.09
C THR A 131 0.13 6.37 -22.48
N ALA A 132 -0.61 7.38 -22.94
CA ALA A 132 -1.24 7.35 -24.25
C ALA A 132 -0.84 8.59 -25.07
N THR A 133 -0.68 8.40 -26.38
CA THR A 133 -0.49 9.49 -27.34
C THR A 133 -1.71 9.55 -28.26
N SER A 134 -2.43 10.66 -28.22
CA SER A 134 -3.68 10.87 -28.96
C SER A 134 -3.55 11.80 -30.18
N ALA A 135 -2.33 12.18 -30.56
CA ALA A 135 -2.08 13.12 -31.66
C ALA A 135 -2.63 12.65 -33.03
N GLY A 136 -2.84 11.34 -33.20
CA GLY A 136 -3.42 10.75 -34.42
C GLY A 136 -4.95 10.66 -34.43
N LEU A 137 -5.65 11.10 -33.38
CA LEU A 137 -7.11 11.10 -33.34
C LEU A 137 -7.67 12.26 -34.17
N THR A 138 -8.78 12.00 -34.88
CA THR A 138 -9.41 12.99 -35.76
C THR A 138 -10.92 13.10 -35.52
N GLY A 139 -11.48 14.24 -35.90
CA GLY A 139 -12.88 14.58 -35.63
C GLY A 139 -13.17 14.91 -34.16
N GLY A 140 -14.42 15.24 -33.87
CA GLY A 140 -14.85 15.59 -32.52
C GLY A 140 -14.32 16.94 -32.01
N THR A 141 -14.31 17.10 -30.69
CA THR A 141 -13.86 18.31 -29.98
C THR A 141 -12.65 17.98 -29.11
N SER A 142 -11.45 18.24 -29.62
CA SER A 142 -10.17 17.99 -28.93
C SER A 142 -10.03 16.56 -28.37
N PRO A 143 -10.09 15.53 -29.23
CA PRO A 143 -10.10 14.15 -28.79
C PRO A 143 -8.81 13.75 -28.07
N THR A 144 -8.95 13.10 -26.92
CA THR A 144 -7.82 12.70 -26.08
C THR A 144 -8.05 11.31 -25.47
N VAL A 145 -7.00 10.49 -25.42
CA VAL A 145 -7.01 9.26 -24.63
C VAL A 145 -6.52 9.58 -23.23
N VAL A 146 -7.35 9.34 -22.23
CA VAL A 146 -7.04 9.53 -20.82
C VAL A 146 -6.71 8.18 -20.22
N VAL A 147 -5.52 8.08 -19.62
CA VAL A 147 -5.11 6.93 -18.82
C VAL A 147 -5.18 7.32 -17.35
N THR A 148 -6.05 6.65 -16.60
CA THR A 148 -6.17 6.84 -15.16
C THR A 148 -5.57 5.63 -14.45
N THR A 149 -4.36 5.80 -13.90
CA THR A 149 -3.76 4.76 -13.05
C THR A 149 -4.53 4.69 -11.74
N VAL A 150 -5.18 3.56 -11.47
CA VAL A 150 -5.95 3.32 -10.25
C VAL A 150 -5.04 2.83 -9.15
N ARG A 151 -4.11 1.95 -9.50
CA ARG A 151 -3.18 1.34 -8.57
C ARG A 151 -1.86 1.08 -9.28
N ASN A 152 -0.74 1.52 -8.71
CA ASN A 152 0.54 1.03 -9.19
C ASN A 152 0.73 -0.42 -8.73
N GLY A 153 1.37 -1.24 -9.55
CA GLY A 153 1.73 -2.56 -9.08
C GLY A 153 2.68 -2.43 -7.89
N SER A 154 2.62 -3.39 -6.97
CA SER A 154 3.43 -3.38 -5.76
C SER A 154 3.85 -4.78 -5.38
N VAL A 155 5.13 -4.91 -5.03
CA VAL A 155 5.65 -6.11 -4.38
C VAL A 155 5.14 -6.12 -2.95
N GLY A 156 4.36 -7.13 -2.60
CA GLY A 156 3.94 -7.37 -1.22
C GLY A 156 4.14 -8.83 -0.89
N THR A 157 4.68 -9.08 0.29
CA THR A 157 4.86 -10.44 0.81
C THR A 157 3.83 -10.61 1.92
N PRO A 158 2.77 -11.41 1.72
CA PRO A 158 1.80 -11.68 2.78
C PRO A 158 2.50 -12.09 4.08
N GLY A 159 2.02 -11.59 5.22
CA GLY A 159 2.67 -11.75 6.52
C GLY A 159 3.86 -10.81 6.79
N THR A 160 4.18 -9.89 5.87
CA THR A 160 5.16 -8.80 6.11
C THR A 160 4.44 -7.47 6.21
N TYR A 161 4.81 -6.67 7.22
CA TYR A 161 4.11 -5.44 7.59
C TYR A 161 5.04 -4.23 7.55
N LYS A 162 4.44 -3.05 7.37
CA LYS A 162 5.12 -1.76 7.43
C LYS A 162 4.17 -0.68 7.98
N PRO A 163 4.64 0.54 8.28
CA PRO A 163 3.76 1.60 8.73
C PRO A 163 2.57 1.81 7.79
N TYR A 164 1.39 1.89 8.38
CA TYR A 164 0.17 2.20 7.67
C TYR A 164 0.27 3.59 7.04
N ASN A 165 -0.16 3.71 5.79
CA ASN A 165 -0.27 4.99 5.09
C ASN A 165 -1.34 4.87 4.01
N LEU A 166 -2.36 5.72 4.07
CA LEU A 166 -3.49 5.72 3.14
C LEU A 166 -3.09 6.02 1.69
N ALA A 167 -1.97 6.70 1.47
CA ALA A 167 -1.44 6.99 0.13
C ALA A 167 -0.74 5.79 -0.52
N ASN A 168 -0.47 4.72 0.24
CA ASN A 168 0.15 3.52 -0.30
C ASN A 168 -0.83 2.72 -1.16
N THR A 169 -0.28 1.90 -2.04
CA THR A 169 -1.04 1.03 -2.96
C THR A 169 -0.63 -0.43 -2.87
N ASP A 170 0.21 -0.76 -1.88
CA ASP A 170 0.81 -2.08 -1.67
C ASP A 170 0.13 -2.90 -0.58
N GLY A 171 -1.13 -2.58 -0.27
CA GLY A 171 -1.90 -3.24 0.78
C GLY A 171 -1.74 -2.60 2.16
N SER A 172 -0.62 -1.92 2.43
CA SER A 172 -0.38 -1.34 3.75
C SER A 172 -1.26 -0.13 4.06
N GLN A 173 -2.07 0.33 3.09
CA GLN A 173 -3.14 1.29 3.31
C GLN A 173 -4.34 0.71 4.09
N VAL A 174 -4.32 -0.58 4.44
CA VAL A 174 -5.31 -1.22 5.32
C VAL A 174 -4.64 -1.50 6.66
N ALA A 175 -5.10 -0.84 7.72
CA ALA A 175 -4.54 -1.04 9.05
C ALA A 175 -4.93 -2.43 9.58
N ARG A 176 -3.97 -3.10 10.24
CA ARG A 176 -4.11 -4.47 10.73
C ARG A 176 -3.72 -4.65 12.21
N GLY A 177 -2.99 -3.71 12.79
CA GLY A 177 -2.63 -3.75 14.20
C GLY A 177 -1.60 -2.71 14.58
N PHE A 178 -1.03 -2.85 15.78
CA PHE A 178 -0.08 -1.90 16.38
C PHE A 178 1.14 -2.60 16.94
N LEU A 179 2.31 -2.00 16.78
CA LEU A 179 3.53 -2.52 17.37
C LEU A 179 3.49 -2.47 18.90
N MET A 180 3.88 -3.58 19.54
CA MET A 180 4.01 -3.62 21.00
C MET A 180 5.27 -2.90 21.50
N TYR A 181 6.37 -2.98 20.76
CA TYR A 181 7.69 -2.46 21.15
C TYR A 181 8.23 -1.45 20.14
N ASP A 182 9.20 -0.65 20.58
CA ASP A 182 10.07 0.07 19.65
C ASP A 182 11.00 -0.96 19.00
N ILE A 183 11.12 -0.88 17.67
CA ILE A 183 11.91 -1.84 16.91
C ILE A 183 12.77 -1.14 15.86
N THR A 184 13.85 -1.81 15.50
CA THR A 184 14.62 -1.52 14.29
C THR A 184 14.70 -2.78 13.44
N THR A 185 14.63 -2.64 12.12
CA THR A 185 14.93 -3.74 11.20
C THR A 185 16.19 -3.45 10.42
N ASP A 186 17.08 -4.44 10.32
CA ASP A 186 18.28 -4.33 9.48
C ASP A 186 17.96 -4.58 8.00
N ALA A 187 18.98 -4.45 7.14
CA ALA A 187 18.85 -4.68 5.69
C ALA A 187 18.50 -6.14 5.33
N SER A 188 18.66 -7.08 6.27
CA SER A 188 18.28 -8.49 6.11
C SER A 188 16.88 -8.78 6.67
N GLY A 189 16.16 -7.75 7.14
CA GLY A 189 14.84 -7.87 7.76
C GLY A 189 14.87 -8.54 9.13
N ASN A 190 16.02 -8.56 9.81
CA ASN A 190 16.06 -8.98 11.20
C ASN A 190 15.58 -7.84 12.09
N ILE A 191 14.71 -8.14 13.04
CA ILE A 191 14.14 -7.19 13.97
C ILE A 191 14.96 -7.19 15.26
N THR A 192 15.33 -6.01 15.72
CA THR A 192 15.89 -5.77 17.06
C THR A 192 14.91 -4.92 17.84
N ILE A 193 14.39 -5.46 18.95
CA ILE A 193 13.60 -4.71 19.91
C ILE A 193 14.54 -3.78 20.67
N THR A 194 14.23 -2.50 20.71
CA THR A 194 15.03 -1.51 21.44
C THR A 194 14.25 -1.02 22.65
N SER A 195 14.86 -1.04 23.84
CA SER A 195 14.39 -0.22 24.95
C SER A 195 14.73 1.24 24.63
N THR A 196 13.76 2.03 24.18
CA THR A 196 13.75 3.50 23.97
C THR A 196 15.10 4.16 23.59
N SER A 197 15.15 4.78 22.42
CA SER A 197 16.19 5.69 21.90
C SER A 197 17.35 6.04 22.86
N GLY A 198 18.48 5.34 22.71
CA GLY A 198 19.78 5.81 23.21
C GLY A 198 20.36 5.13 24.45
N GLN A 199 19.81 4.01 24.94
CA GLN A 199 20.54 3.18 25.91
C GLN A 199 21.42 2.16 25.19
N THR A 200 22.69 2.51 25.03
CA THR A 200 23.74 1.59 24.63
C THR A 200 24.03 0.66 25.81
N GLY A 201 23.54 -0.58 25.74
CA GLY A 201 24.01 -1.69 26.56
C GLY A 201 23.00 -2.22 27.58
N ASN A 202 22.79 -3.54 27.50
CA ASN A 202 22.24 -4.42 28.53
C ASN A 202 20.71 -4.41 28.76
N ASP A 203 19.94 -4.89 27.79
CA ASP A 203 18.88 -5.88 28.03
C ASP A 203 18.49 -6.57 26.70
N LEU A 204 18.56 -7.90 26.65
CA LEU A 204 18.07 -8.80 25.59
C LEU A 204 18.03 -8.26 24.14
N LEU A 205 19.20 -8.17 23.47
CA LEU A 205 19.29 -8.01 22.00
C LEU A 205 18.86 -9.31 21.30
N MET A 206 17.59 -9.70 21.43
CA MET A 206 17.01 -10.81 20.70
C MET A 206 16.73 -10.34 19.28
N THR A 207 17.70 -10.55 18.40
CA THR A 207 17.49 -10.39 16.96
C THR A 207 16.60 -11.54 16.49
N SER A 208 15.34 -11.24 16.18
CA SER A 208 14.35 -12.23 15.72
C SER A 208 13.87 -11.85 14.31
N LYS A 209 13.23 -12.81 13.62
CA LYS A 209 12.58 -12.53 12.34
C LYS A 209 11.17 -11.94 12.49
N ALA A 210 10.59 -11.99 13.70
CA ALA A 210 9.24 -11.53 13.95
C ALA A 210 9.14 -10.71 15.26
N THR A 211 8.19 -9.79 15.30
CA THR A 211 7.86 -8.97 16.48
C THR A 211 6.37 -9.10 16.81
N PRO A 212 5.98 -9.03 18.09
CA PRO A 212 4.58 -9.05 18.47
C PRO A 212 3.88 -7.74 18.08
N MET A 213 2.67 -7.89 17.53
CA MET A 213 1.76 -6.83 17.15
C MET A 213 0.38 -7.10 17.76
N TYR A 214 -0.24 -6.06 18.34
CA TYR A 214 -1.62 -6.14 18.83
C TYR A 214 -2.61 -6.10 17.66
N VAL A 215 -3.56 -7.04 17.66
CA VAL A 215 -4.68 -7.09 16.70
C VAL A 215 -6.03 -6.82 17.37
N SER A 216 -6.11 -6.90 18.69
CA SER A 216 -7.27 -6.52 19.49
C SER A 216 -6.81 -5.97 20.84
N GLY A 217 -7.73 -5.34 21.58
CA GLY A 217 -7.50 -4.80 22.92
C GLY A 217 -7.95 -3.34 23.03
N THR A 218 -7.77 -2.76 24.21
CA THR A 218 -8.18 -1.37 24.49
C THR A 218 -6.94 -0.51 24.76
N PHE A 219 -6.76 0.58 24.03
CA PHE A 219 -5.55 1.41 24.06
C PHE A 219 -5.90 2.90 24.13
N TYR A 220 -4.96 3.74 24.59
CA TYR A 220 -5.07 5.18 24.43
C TYR A 220 -4.76 5.56 22.99
N SER A 221 -5.66 6.28 22.33
CA SER A 221 -5.46 6.68 20.92
C SER A 221 -4.26 7.60 20.72
N GLN A 222 -3.86 8.35 21.75
CA GLN A 222 -2.68 9.22 21.74
C GLN A 222 -1.35 8.46 21.68
N ASP A 223 -1.33 7.19 22.12
CA ASP A 223 -0.14 6.34 22.07
C ASP A 223 -0.01 5.63 20.71
N LEU A 224 -1.02 5.75 19.85
CA LEU A 224 -1.10 5.07 18.56
C LEU A 224 -0.64 6.00 17.43
N THR A 225 0.59 5.81 16.98
CA THR A 225 1.17 6.64 15.91
C THR A 225 0.61 6.23 14.55
N GLY A 226 -0.04 7.17 13.85
CA GLY A 226 -0.68 6.92 12.55
C GLY A 226 -2.14 6.45 12.65
N PHE A 227 -2.73 6.51 13.84
CA PHE A 227 -4.14 6.17 14.04
C PHE A 227 -5.04 7.32 13.56
N ASP A 228 -5.88 7.02 12.58
CA ASP A 228 -6.82 7.96 11.96
C ASP A 228 -8.22 7.31 11.80
N PRO A 229 -9.26 8.06 11.38
CA PRO A 229 -10.59 7.49 11.18
C PRO A 229 -10.67 6.33 10.17
N ASN A 230 -9.77 6.24 9.19
CA ASN A 230 -9.75 5.13 8.22
C ASN A 230 -9.08 3.89 8.83
N ALA A 231 -8.03 4.08 9.61
CA ALA A 231 -7.41 3.01 10.41
C ALA A 231 -8.43 2.44 11.39
N MET A 232 -9.24 3.28 12.04
CA MET A 232 -10.36 2.82 12.87
C MET A 232 -11.31 1.88 12.15
N LEU A 233 -11.77 2.27 10.96
CA LEU A 233 -12.72 1.48 10.18
C LEU A 233 -12.13 0.13 9.75
N THR A 234 -10.87 0.13 9.31
CA THR A 234 -10.21 -1.09 8.82
C THR A 234 -9.83 -2.05 9.95
N LEU A 235 -9.58 -1.54 11.15
CA LEU A 235 -9.31 -2.31 12.36
C LEU A 235 -10.56 -2.79 13.10
N GLY A 236 -11.77 -2.40 12.68
CA GLY A 236 -12.99 -2.66 13.45
C GLY A 236 -12.99 -1.96 14.82
N ALA A 237 -12.25 -0.84 14.94
CA ALA A 237 -12.06 -0.16 16.21
C ALA A 237 -13.21 0.79 16.53
N HIS A 238 -13.55 0.89 17.81
CA HIS A 238 -14.58 1.76 18.36
C HIS A 238 -13.99 2.67 19.43
N LEU A 239 -14.30 3.98 19.35
CA LEU A 239 -14.00 4.91 20.42
C LEU A 239 -14.93 4.64 21.60
N ILE A 240 -14.32 4.38 22.76
CA ILE A 240 -15.04 4.31 24.05
C ILE A 240 -15.19 5.73 24.60
N GLU A 241 -14.13 6.53 24.49
CA GLU A 241 -14.10 7.91 24.98
C GLU A 241 -13.19 8.76 24.10
N GLY A 242 -13.51 10.06 23.99
CA GLY A 242 -12.66 11.04 23.31
C GLY A 242 -12.67 10.90 21.78
N ASN A 243 -11.49 11.05 21.17
CA ASN A 243 -11.31 11.01 19.71
C ASN A 243 -10.05 10.22 19.31
N THR A 244 -9.75 10.18 18.01
CA THR A 244 -8.60 9.46 17.43
C THR A 244 -7.22 9.98 17.83
N SER A 245 -7.13 11.11 18.53
CA SER A 245 -5.86 11.71 18.95
C SER A 245 -5.73 11.89 20.45
N ASN A 246 -6.85 11.86 21.18
CA ASN A 246 -6.88 11.93 22.64
C ASN A 246 -8.17 11.26 23.13
N GLY A 247 -8.04 10.00 23.56
CA GLY A 247 -9.19 9.16 23.89
C GLY A 247 -8.81 7.71 24.15
N ILE A 248 -9.82 6.88 24.36
CA ILE A 248 -9.72 5.44 24.57
C ILE A 248 -10.40 4.74 23.40
N VAL A 249 -9.68 3.82 22.78
CA VAL A 249 -10.18 3.03 21.65
C VAL A 249 -10.13 1.55 22.00
N ARG A 250 -11.22 0.83 21.73
CA ARG A 250 -11.26 -0.64 21.74
C ARG A 250 -11.20 -1.17 20.32
N ILE A 251 -10.42 -2.23 20.16
CA ILE A 251 -10.08 -2.84 18.88
C ILE A 251 -10.50 -4.30 19.00
N GLY A 252 -11.32 -4.77 18.06
CA GLY A 252 -12.00 -6.06 18.12
C GLY A 252 -11.86 -6.84 16.84
#